data_AF-A0A1H1JKF9-F1
#
_entry.id   AF-A0A1H1JKF9-F1
#
_cell.length_a   1.000
_cell.length_b   1.000
_cell.length_c   1.000
_cell.angle_alpha   90.00
_cell.angle_beta   90.00
_cell.angle_gamma   90.00
#
_symmetry.space_group_name_H-M   'P 1'
#
loop_
_entity.id
_entity.type
_entity.pdbx_description
1 polymer ?
#
loop_
_entity_poly.entity_id
_entity_poly.type
_entity_poly.pdbx_seq_one_letter_code
_entity_poly.pdbx_strand_id
1 'polypeptide(L)'
;MKKNYKHLSAEERAAIMIEHRKGDSIRTIAGLLGRSASTVSRELARNCSVDAPRYCATQAASAYRLRRRRCVRPRELIEGSALYRHVHDHLVYWRWSPQQIAAKLRAMYPDDPSQHVSHETVYAAIYTYARGSLKPAMIAALRQEKPARGNRRTTLAGGSYVPEDLRIQYRPEQIEQRLSRDVFSYVFMHYRDYGSMRETHGAYTIDEIASDALALADGLGFHTFSLIGHSMGGMAIERIATLAPGACQGTCRLSHAAKGCLSVACEAIVTTDSRSGLRVTAPIGVQSRVQPDQRAGLRSRAWTYTS
;
A
#
# COMPACT_ATOMS: atom_id res chain seq x y z
N MET A 1 9.86 24.02 -11.01
CA MET A 1 9.16 22.93 -11.74
C MET A 1 10.03 21.67 -11.72
N LYS A 2 9.60 20.58 -11.05
CA LYS A 2 10.37 19.32 -11.01
C LYS A 2 10.46 18.73 -12.42
N LYS A 3 11.65 18.76 -13.03
CA LYS A 3 11.90 18.10 -14.33
C LYS A 3 11.99 16.59 -14.10
N ASN A 4 10.85 15.90 -14.21
CA ASN A 4 10.84 14.44 -14.28
C ASN A 4 11.46 14.03 -15.61
N TYR A 5 12.67 13.47 -15.57
CA TYR A 5 13.32 12.92 -16.75
C TYR A 5 12.54 11.69 -17.24
N LYS A 6 11.80 11.85 -18.35
CA LYS A 6 11.08 10.76 -19.02
C LYS A 6 11.91 10.26 -20.19
N HIS A 7 12.29 8.99 -20.15
CA HIS A 7 12.90 8.31 -21.30
C HIS A 7 11.95 8.30 -22.50
N LEU A 8 12.51 8.19 -23.71
CA LEU A 8 11.72 8.03 -24.93
C LEU A 8 10.90 6.73 -24.85
N SER A 9 9.63 6.79 -25.22
CA SER A 9 8.74 5.64 -25.31
C SER A 9 9.00 4.82 -26.59
N ALA A 10 8.21 3.76 -26.82
CA ALA A 10 8.29 2.99 -28.06
C ALA A 10 7.71 3.81 -29.23
N GLU A 11 6.60 4.49 -28.98
CA GLU A 11 5.86 5.34 -29.92
C GLU A 11 6.73 6.54 -30.34
N GLU A 12 7.38 7.21 -29.38
CA GLU A 12 8.28 8.33 -29.67
C GLU A 12 9.46 7.87 -30.55
N ARG A 13 10.00 6.66 -30.34
CA ARG A 13 11.07 6.12 -31.21
C ARG A 13 10.56 5.76 -32.60
N ALA A 14 9.34 5.23 -32.72
CA ALA A 14 8.72 4.95 -34.01
C ALA A 14 8.50 6.24 -34.81
N ALA A 15 8.02 7.30 -34.16
CA ALA A 15 7.88 8.62 -34.77
C ALA A 15 9.24 9.20 -35.21
N ILE A 16 10.28 9.12 -34.37
CA ILE A 16 11.64 9.52 -34.79
C ILE A 16 12.08 8.76 -36.05
N MET A 17 11.82 7.45 -36.12
CA MET A 17 12.18 6.62 -37.27
C MET A 17 11.46 7.02 -38.56
N ILE A 18 10.15 7.29 -38.48
CA ILE A 18 9.34 7.68 -39.64
C ILE A 18 9.76 9.06 -40.14
N GLU A 19 9.80 10.06 -39.26
CA GLU A 19 10.12 11.44 -39.66
C GLU A 19 11.58 11.59 -40.11
N HIS A 20 12.51 10.91 -39.43
CA HIS A 20 13.91 10.91 -39.87
C HIS A 20 14.08 10.29 -41.27
N ARG A 21 13.28 9.28 -41.62
CA ARG A 21 13.29 8.68 -42.97
C ARG A 21 12.71 9.61 -44.03
N LYS A 22 11.75 10.47 -43.68
CA LYS A 22 11.23 11.53 -44.57
C LYS A 22 12.23 12.65 -44.82
N GLY A 23 13.29 12.75 -44.01
CA GLY A 23 14.31 13.79 -44.12
C GLY A 23 14.05 15.00 -43.22
N ASP A 24 13.13 14.90 -42.26
CA ASP A 24 12.80 16.00 -41.36
C ASP A 24 13.98 16.40 -40.47
N SER A 25 14.09 17.71 -40.21
CA SER A 25 15.13 18.23 -39.32
C SER A 25 14.92 17.74 -37.88
N ILE A 26 16.02 17.59 -37.13
CA ILE A 26 15.98 17.23 -35.70
C ILE A 26 15.06 18.17 -34.89
N ARG A 27 15.02 19.46 -35.25
CA ARG A 27 14.16 20.45 -34.58
C ARG A 27 12.68 20.21 -34.88
N THR A 28 12.35 19.85 -36.11
CA THR A 28 10.98 19.50 -36.54
C THR A 28 10.48 18.27 -35.76
N ILE A 29 11.28 17.20 -35.75
CA ILE A 29 10.97 15.96 -35.03
C ILE A 29 10.80 16.24 -33.52
N ALA A 30 11.68 17.05 -32.94
CA ALA A 30 11.59 17.41 -31.54
C ALA A 30 10.34 18.23 -31.21
N GLY A 31 9.94 19.14 -32.10
CA GLY A 31 8.69 19.90 -32.01
C GLY A 31 7.47 18.99 -32.03
N LEU A 32 7.40 18.04 -32.97
CA LEU A 32 6.33 17.05 -33.08
C LEU A 32 6.15 16.24 -31.78
N LEU A 33 7.26 15.85 -31.15
CA LEU A 33 7.26 15.01 -29.94
C LEU A 33 7.10 15.81 -28.64
N GLY A 34 7.13 17.15 -28.68
CA GLY A 34 7.21 17.98 -27.48
C GLY A 34 8.49 17.72 -26.66
N ARG A 35 9.60 17.38 -27.34
CA ARG A 35 10.90 17.07 -26.72
C ARG A 35 11.95 18.11 -27.09
N SER A 36 13.07 18.12 -26.37
CA SER A 36 14.21 18.96 -26.77
C SER A 36 14.90 18.37 -28.01
N ALA A 37 15.38 19.23 -28.90
CA ALA A 37 16.20 18.82 -30.05
C ALA A 37 17.43 17.99 -29.62
N SER A 38 18.01 18.30 -28.47
CA SER A 38 19.12 17.55 -27.88
C SER A 38 18.76 16.11 -27.49
N THR A 39 17.48 15.81 -27.24
CA THR A 39 17.02 14.45 -26.92
C THR A 39 17.00 13.59 -28.18
N VAL A 40 16.44 14.13 -29.27
CA VAL A 40 16.37 13.46 -30.59
C VAL A 40 17.78 13.29 -31.17
N SER A 41 18.61 14.35 -31.16
CA SER A 41 20.00 14.28 -31.62
C SER A 41 20.80 13.20 -30.90
N ARG A 42 20.74 13.15 -29.56
CA ARG A 42 21.45 12.11 -28.79
C ARG A 42 20.89 10.71 -29.05
N GLU A 43 19.59 10.57 -29.33
CA GLU A 43 19.00 9.27 -29.67
C GLU A 43 19.50 8.76 -31.03
N LEU A 44 19.53 9.62 -32.05
CA LEU A 44 20.05 9.29 -33.37
C LEU A 44 21.55 8.98 -33.29
N ALA A 45 22.35 9.86 -32.69
CA ALA A 45 23.80 9.66 -32.56
C ALA A 45 24.18 8.39 -31.79
N ARG A 46 23.36 7.94 -30.83
CA ARG A 46 23.62 6.71 -30.05
C ARG A 46 23.24 5.42 -30.76
N ASN A 47 22.39 5.48 -31.77
CA ASN A 47 21.81 4.29 -32.39
C ASN A 47 21.96 4.28 -33.93
N CYS A 48 22.62 5.28 -34.51
CA CYS A 48 23.13 5.26 -35.87
C CYS A 48 24.66 5.23 -35.80
N SER A 49 25.29 4.34 -36.56
CA SER A 49 26.74 4.29 -36.75
C SER A 49 27.07 4.42 -38.23
N VAL A 50 28.36 4.50 -38.57
CA VAL A 50 28.80 4.50 -39.98
C VAL A 50 28.32 3.23 -40.69
N ASP A 51 28.34 2.08 -40.01
CA ASP A 51 27.92 0.78 -40.54
C ASP A 51 26.39 0.59 -40.54
N ALA A 52 25.67 1.35 -39.71
CA ALA A 52 24.21 1.32 -39.61
C ALA A 52 23.66 2.76 -39.65
N PRO A 53 23.66 3.41 -40.83
CA PRO A 53 23.29 4.82 -40.95
C PRO A 53 21.78 5.05 -40.80
N ARG A 54 20.97 4.00 -40.98
CA ARG A 54 19.51 4.08 -40.85
C ARG A 54 19.09 3.83 -39.41
N TYR A 55 18.44 4.81 -38.80
CA TYR A 55 17.84 4.66 -37.48
C TYR A 55 16.75 3.58 -37.48
N CYS A 56 16.83 2.64 -36.53
CA CYS A 56 15.84 1.60 -36.32
C CYS A 56 15.29 1.67 -34.89
N ALA A 57 14.00 1.97 -34.75
CA ALA A 57 13.34 2.12 -33.45
C ALA A 57 13.43 0.85 -32.59
N THR A 58 13.28 -0.34 -33.21
CA THR A 58 13.34 -1.64 -32.52
C THR A 58 14.72 -1.93 -31.95
N GLN A 59 15.78 -1.64 -32.72
CA GLN A 59 17.16 -1.81 -32.28
C GLN A 59 17.52 -0.78 -31.19
N ALA A 60 17.09 0.47 -31.33
CA ALA A 60 17.28 1.50 -30.30
C ALA A 60 16.61 1.11 -28.97
N ALA A 61 15.39 0.55 -29.03
CA ALA A 61 14.67 0.05 -27.86
C ALA A 61 15.35 -1.16 -27.21
N SER A 62 15.85 -2.13 -27.99
CA SER A 62 16.57 -3.30 -27.46
C SER A 62 17.90 -2.89 -26.81
N ALA A 63 18.67 -2.02 -27.46
CA ALA A 63 19.92 -1.46 -26.91
C ALA A 63 19.66 -0.67 -25.62
N TYR A 64 18.57 0.11 -25.56
CA TYR A 64 18.15 0.77 -24.33
C TYR A 64 17.86 -0.23 -23.20
N ARG A 65 17.10 -1.30 -23.47
CA ARG A 65 16.79 -2.34 -22.47
C ARG A 65 18.06 -3.04 -21.96
N LEU A 66 18.99 -3.39 -22.85
CA LEU A 66 20.27 -3.99 -22.49
C LEU A 66 21.10 -3.07 -21.57
N ARG A 67 21.23 -1.79 -21.93
CA ARG A 67 21.91 -0.79 -21.09
C ARG A 67 21.24 -0.67 -19.72
N ARG A 68 19.91 -0.59 -19.69
CA ARG A 68 19.14 -0.51 -18.43
C ARG A 68 19.34 -1.73 -17.54
N ARG A 69 19.40 -2.94 -18.11
CA ARG A 69 19.71 -4.17 -17.36
C ARG A 69 21.10 -4.09 -16.72
N ARG A 70 22.11 -3.58 -17.44
CA ARG A 70 23.47 -3.40 -16.90
C ARG A 70 23.58 -2.33 -15.82
N CYS A 71 22.71 -1.32 -15.83
CA CYS A 71 22.68 -0.28 -14.79
C CYS A 71 22.09 -0.77 -13.45
N VAL A 72 21.30 -1.84 -13.46
CA VAL A 72 20.73 -2.41 -12.24
C VAL A 72 21.76 -3.37 -11.66
N ARG A 73 22.29 -3.07 -10.47
CA ARG A 73 23.18 -4.02 -9.77
C ARG A 73 22.42 -5.33 -9.54
N PRO A 74 22.98 -6.49 -9.93
CA PRO A 74 22.39 -7.77 -9.59
C PRO A 74 22.32 -7.91 -8.07
N ARG A 75 21.28 -8.59 -7.56
CA ARG A 75 21.19 -8.91 -6.14
C ARG A 75 22.23 -9.97 -5.82
N GLU A 76 23.15 -9.68 -4.89
CA GLU A 76 24.20 -10.62 -4.46
C GLU A 76 23.61 -11.81 -3.68
N LEU A 77 22.56 -11.57 -2.89
CA LEU A 77 21.83 -12.61 -2.16
C LEU A 77 20.62 -13.06 -2.97
N ILE A 78 20.73 -14.23 -3.60
CA ILE A 78 19.70 -14.88 -4.41
C ILE A 78 19.25 -16.15 -3.69
N GLU A 79 17.94 -16.34 -3.54
CA GLU A 79 17.37 -17.52 -2.89
C GLU A 79 17.84 -18.81 -3.58
N GLY A 80 18.27 -19.80 -2.79
CA GLY A 80 18.83 -21.05 -3.29
C GLY A 80 20.35 -21.04 -3.57
N SER A 81 21.00 -19.87 -3.58
CA SER A 81 22.47 -19.83 -3.68
C SER A 81 23.15 -20.38 -2.42
N ALA A 82 24.39 -20.87 -2.54
CA ALA A 82 25.17 -21.33 -1.40
C ALA A 82 25.39 -20.22 -0.37
N LEU A 83 25.65 -19.00 -0.86
CA LEU A 83 25.83 -17.80 -0.04
C LEU A 83 24.55 -17.42 0.71
N TYR A 84 23.38 -17.54 0.07
CA TYR A 84 22.09 -17.31 0.71
C TYR A 84 21.81 -18.33 1.82
N ARG A 85 22.04 -19.63 1.55
CA ARG A 85 21.89 -20.68 2.57
C ARG A 85 22.80 -20.43 3.77
N HIS A 86 24.07 -20.09 3.53
CA HIS A 86 25.00 -19.77 4.60
C HIS A 86 24.50 -18.59 5.46
N VAL A 87 24.07 -17.49 4.85
CA VAL A 87 23.51 -16.34 5.57
C VAL A 87 22.23 -16.73 6.32
N HIS A 88 21.33 -17.48 5.70
CA HIS A 88 20.09 -17.95 6.29
C HIS A 88 20.34 -18.81 7.54
N ASP A 89 21.23 -19.80 7.45
CA ASP A 89 21.45 -20.77 8.52
C ASP A 89 22.11 -20.12 9.75
N HIS A 90 23.08 -19.23 9.51
CA HIS A 90 23.71 -18.47 10.58
C HIS A 90 22.77 -17.48 11.24
N LEU A 91 21.82 -16.94 10.50
CA LEU A 91 20.84 -16.02 11.04
C LEU A 91 19.76 -16.79 11.83
N VAL A 92 19.13 -17.80 11.25
CA VAL A 92 17.97 -18.50 11.82
C VAL A 92 18.35 -19.51 12.90
N TYR A 93 19.35 -20.36 12.65
CA TYR A 93 19.71 -21.44 13.58
C TYR A 93 20.74 -21.00 14.61
N TRP A 94 21.77 -20.26 14.19
CA TRP A 94 22.85 -19.84 15.09
C TRP A 94 22.66 -18.45 15.70
N ARG A 95 21.61 -17.70 15.29
CA ARG A 95 21.25 -16.37 15.84
C ARG A 95 22.39 -15.35 15.78
N TRP A 96 23.19 -15.42 14.73
CA TRP A 96 24.26 -14.46 14.48
C TRP A 96 23.69 -13.15 13.93
N SER A 97 24.29 -12.03 14.34
CA SER A 97 23.98 -10.72 13.77
C SER A 97 24.48 -10.61 12.33
N PRO A 98 23.83 -9.80 11.47
CA PRO A 98 24.32 -9.52 10.11
C PRO A 98 25.78 -9.06 10.05
N GLN A 99 26.24 -8.33 11.07
CA GLN A 99 27.63 -7.90 11.22
C GLN A 99 28.58 -9.09 11.47
N GLN A 100 28.21 -10.04 12.33
CA GLN A 100 29.00 -11.24 12.59
C GLN A 100 29.08 -12.13 11.36
N ILE A 101 27.98 -12.29 10.62
CA ILE A 101 27.95 -13.07 9.37
C ILE A 101 28.89 -12.44 8.33
N ALA A 102 28.79 -11.12 8.11
CA ALA A 102 29.66 -10.41 7.16
C ALA A 102 31.14 -10.51 7.54
N ALA A 103 31.46 -10.39 8.84
CA ALA A 103 32.83 -10.53 9.34
C ALA A 103 33.35 -11.97 9.16
N LYS A 104 32.52 -12.98 9.45
CA LYS A 104 32.89 -14.39 9.27
C LYS A 104 33.13 -14.74 7.81
N LEU A 105 32.25 -14.32 6.90
CA LEU A 105 32.41 -14.56 5.47
C LEU A 105 33.73 -13.99 4.95
N ARG A 106 34.09 -12.78 5.38
CA ARG A 106 35.37 -12.17 5.02
C ARG A 106 36.58 -12.95 5.56
N ALA A 107 36.47 -13.49 6.77
CA ALA A 107 37.52 -14.31 7.38
C ALA A 107 37.64 -15.70 6.74
N MET A 108 36.52 -16.30 6.29
CA MET A 108 36.50 -17.61 5.66
C MET A 108 37.00 -17.59 4.21
N TYR A 109 36.77 -16.49 3.49
CA TYR A 109 37.05 -16.39 2.06
C TYR A 109 37.94 -15.17 1.73
N PRO A 110 39.12 -14.99 2.37
CA PRO A 110 39.90 -13.76 2.22
C PRO A 110 40.20 -13.38 0.75
N ASP A 111 40.43 -14.39 -0.11
CA ASP A 111 40.81 -14.21 -1.51
C ASP A 111 39.65 -14.27 -2.51
N ASP A 112 38.41 -14.52 -2.06
CA ASP A 112 37.23 -14.60 -2.93
C ASP A 112 36.15 -13.57 -2.56
N PRO A 113 36.22 -12.36 -3.16
CA PRO A 113 35.23 -11.31 -2.93
C PRO A 113 33.80 -11.68 -3.35
N SER A 114 33.62 -12.70 -4.20
CA SER A 114 32.28 -13.14 -4.63
C SER A 114 31.49 -13.82 -3.50
N GLN A 115 32.19 -14.30 -2.46
CA GLN A 115 31.59 -14.84 -1.23
C GLN A 115 31.40 -13.79 -0.14
N HIS A 116 31.83 -12.54 -0.38
CA HIS A 116 31.71 -11.47 0.59
C HIS A 116 30.37 -10.77 0.47
N VAL A 117 29.75 -10.52 1.61
CA VAL A 117 28.49 -9.78 1.68
C VAL A 117 28.61 -8.76 2.79
N SER A 118 28.23 -7.51 2.50
CA SER A 118 28.15 -6.48 3.53
C SER A 118 26.94 -6.74 4.44
N HIS A 119 27.05 -6.39 5.73
CA HIS A 119 25.91 -6.50 6.64
C HIS A 119 24.69 -5.70 6.15
N GLU A 120 24.92 -4.61 5.40
CA GLU A 120 23.86 -3.83 4.76
C GLU A 120 23.17 -4.58 3.63
N THR A 121 23.90 -5.41 2.86
CA THR A 121 23.34 -6.31 1.86
C THR A 121 22.47 -7.39 2.53
N VAL A 122 22.89 -7.91 3.68
CA VAL A 122 22.10 -8.85 4.49
C VAL A 122 20.82 -8.19 5.00
N TYR A 123 20.89 -6.99 5.58
CA TYR A 123 19.70 -6.22 5.97
C TYR A 123 18.79 -5.92 4.76
N ALA A 124 19.37 -5.48 3.64
CA ALA A 124 18.63 -5.22 2.42
C ALA A 124 17.93 -6.48 1.91
N ALA A 125 18.56 -7.66 1.98
CA ALA A 125 17.90 -8.92 1.65
C ALA A 125 16.69 -9.13 2.58
N ILE A 126 16.89 -9.18 3.90
CA ILE A 126 15.82 -9.40 4.89
C ILE A 126 14.62 -8.48 4.65
N TYR A 127 14.86 -7.17 4.48
CA TYR A 127 13.79 -6.18 4.33
C TYR A 127 13.21 -6.11 2.92
N THR A 128 14.01 -6.38 1.87
CA THR A 128 13.49 -6.37 0.50
C THR A 128 12.56 -7.55 0.31
N TYR A 129 13.03 -8.80 0.30
CA TYR A 129 12.10 -9.94 0.40
C TYR A 129 10.95 -9.97 -0.64
N ALA A 130 9.94 -10.80 -0.48
CA ALA A 130 8.55 -10.38 -0.67
C ALA A 130 7.79 -11.02 0.48
N ARG A 131 6.55 -10.62 0.75
CA ARG A 131 5.75 -11.17 1.87
C ARG A 131 5.50 -12.68 1.68
N GLY A 132 6.46 -13.51 2.09
CA GLY A 132 6.41 -14.97 2.09
C GLY A 132 6.89 -15.52 3.43
N SER A 133 6.52 -16.76 3.73
CA SER A 133 6.58 -17.44 5.04
C SER A 133 7.97 -17.57 5.67
N LEU A 134 9.07 -17.30 4.94
CA LEU A 134 10.44 -17.29 5.48
C LEU A 134 10.89 -15.94 6.08
N LYS A 135 10.19 -14.84 5.80
CA LYS A 135 10.50 -13.53 6.40
C LYS A 135 10.40 -13.48 7.93
N PRO A 136 9.35 -14.05 8.56
CA PRO A 136 9.18 -13.96 10.01
C PRO A 136 10.34 -14.58 10.78
N ALA A 137 10.84 -15.75 10.34
CA ALA A 137 11.93 -16.44 11.02
C ALA A 137 13.24 -15.64 11.00
N MET A 138 13.57 -15.01 9.86
CA MET A 138 14.76 -14.16 9.75
C MET A 138 14.62 -12.86 10.55
N ILE A 139 13.45 -12.20 10.49
CA ILE A 139 13.20 -10.98 11.27
C ILE A 139 13.25 -11.30 12.78
N ALA A 140 12.59 -12.36 13.22
CA ALA A 140 12.60 -12.82 14.62
C ALA A 140 13.99 -13.28 15.09
N ALA A 141 14.92 -13.55 14.19
CA ALA A 141 16.30 -13.88 14.51
C ALA A 141 17.22 -12.67 14.68
N LEU A 142 16.78 -11.47 14.28
CA LEU A 142 17.53 -10.25 14.54
C LEU A 142 17.40 -9.83 16.01
N ARG A 143 18.53 -9.60 16.67
CA ARG A 143 18.57 -9.08 18.05
C ARG A 143 18.04 -7.65 18.18
N GLN A 144 18.10 -6.87 17.10
CA GLN A 144 17.52 -5.54 17.01
C GLN A 144 16.71 -5.46 15.72
N GLU A 145 15.40 -5.37 15.86
CA GLU A 145 14.53 -5.00 14.76
C GLU A 145 14.80 -3.53 14.44
N LYS A 146 15.29 -3.25 13.23
CA LYS A 146 15.37 -1.88 12.72
C LYS A 146 14.16 -1.66 11.81
N PRO A 147 13.04 -1.14 12.31
CA PRO A 147 11.85 -0.91 11.50
C PRO A 147 12.09 0.10 10.35
N ALA A 148 13.20 0.86 10.38
CA ALA A 148 13.56 1.80 9.33
C ALA A 148 15.08 1.88 9.06
N ARG A 149 15.43 2.22 7.81
CA ARG A 149 16.80 2.42 7.31
C ARG A 149 17.13 3.91 7.17
N GLY A 150 18.32 4.32 7.60
CA GLY A 150 18.89 5.66 7.40
C GLY A 150 18.73 6.62 8.59
N ASN A 151 19.44 7.76 8.54
CA ASN A 151 19.21 8.86 9.49
C ASN A 151 17.74 9.27 9.44
N ARG A 152 17.14 9.46 10.62
CA ARG A 152 15.78 10.00 10.76
C ARG A 152 15.69 11.25 9.87
N ARG A 153 14.74 11.26 8.94
CA ARG A 153 14.46 12.42 8.09
C ARG A 153 14.23 13.62 9.03
N THR A 154 15.14 14.58 9.05
CA THR A 154 15.03 15.84 9.83
C THR A 154 14.18 16.89 9.14
N THR A 155 13.51 16.54 8.04
CA THR A 155 12.41 17.35 7.52
C THR A 155 11.21 17.19 8.45
N LEU A 156 10.72 18.31 9.00
CA LEU A 156 9.53 18.51 9.83
C LEU A 156 8.23 17.77 9.40
N ALA A 157 8.23 17.05 8.28
CA ALA A 157 7.14 16.20 7.80
C ALA A 157 7.27 14.72 8.24
N GLY A 158 8.14 14.41 9.20
CA GLY A 158 8.35 13.06 9.75
C GLY A 158 7.53 12.83 11.02
N GLY A 159 6.22 12.63 10.82
CA GLY A 159 5.24 12.47 11.88
C GLY A 159 4.54 13.79 12.14
N SER A 160 3.33 13.97 11.59
CA SER A 160 2.37 14.83 12.24
C SER A 160 2.16 14.25 13.63
N TYR A 161 2.91 14.74 14.61
CA TYR A 161 2.54 14.59 16.00
C TYR A 161 1.23 15.35 16.11
N VAL A 162 0.12 14.64 15.95
CA VAL A 162 -1.19 15.18 16.28
C VAL A 162 -1.11 15.39 17.79
N PRO A 163 -1.13 16.64 18.27
CA PRO A 163 -1.17 16.95 19.69
C PRO A 163 -2.23 16.08 20.38
N GLU A 164 -1.97 15.68 21.62
CA GLU A 164 -2.87 14.77 22.36
C GLU A 164 -4.31 15.29 22.31
N ASP A 165 -4.51 16.59 22.49
CA ASP A 165 -5.77 17.34 22.41
C ASP A 165 -6.47 17.32 21.03
N LEU A 166 -5.74 17.08 19.94
CA LEU A 166 -6.32 16.99 18.59
C LEU A 166 -6.61 15.54 18.17
N ARG A 167 -6.42 14.55 19.06
CA ARG A 167 -6.78 13.16 18.78
C ARG A 167 -8.30 12.98 18.77
N ILE A 168 -8.76 12.01 17.99
CA ILE A 168 -10.20 11.70 17.83
C ILE A 168 -10.87 11.45 19.18
N GLN A 169 -10.17 10.84 20.14
CA GLN A 169 -10.69 10.58 21.49
C GLN A 169 -10.99 11.84 22.32
N TYR A 170 -10.42 13.00 21.96
CA TYR A 170 -10.71 14.29 22.58
C TYR A 170 -11.43 15.24 21.62
N ARG A 171 -12.08 14.71 20.58
CA ARG A 171 -12.88 15.52 19.64
C ARG A 171 -13.97 16.29 20.41
N PRO A 172 -14.08 17.63 20.25
CA PRO A 172 -15.13 18.41 20.88
C PRO A 172 -16.53 18.01 20.42
N GLU A 173 -17.49 18.01 21.34
CA GLU A 173 -18.89 17.62 21.08
C GLU A 173 -19.56 18.47 19.98
N GLN A 174 -19.15 19.74 19.81
CA GLN A 174 -19.69 20.61 18.76
C GLN A 174 -19.46 20.07 17.34
N ILE A 175 -18.48 19.18 17.14
CA ILE A 175 -18.26 18.54 15.85
C ILE A 175 -19.40 17.59 15.48
N GLU A 176 -20.07 16.97 16.45
CA GLU A 176 -21.22 16.09 16.20
C GLU A 176 -22.43 16.85 15.65
N GLN A 177 -22.55 18.14 15.95
CA GLN A 177 -23.63 19.00 15.45
C GLN A 177 -23.54 19.24 13.93
N ARG A 178 -22.42 18.88 13.30
CA ARG A 178 -22.25 18.96 11.83
C ARG A 178 -22.96 17.84 11.09
N LEU A 179 -23.39 16.78 11.78
CA LEU A 179 -24.13 15.67 11.17
C LEU A 179 -25.62 15.99 11.15
N SER A 180 -26.23 15.94 9.96
CA SER A 180 -27.66 16.20 9.77
C SER A 180 -28.50 14.99 10.21
N ARG A 181 -28.68 14.84 11.53
CA ARG A 181 -29.43 13.72 12.15
C ARG A 181 -30.94 13.76 11.86
N ASP A 182 -31.44 14.88 11.34
CA ASP A 182 -32.84 15.01 10.92
C ASP A 182 -33.12 14.37 9.55
N VAL A 183 -32.07 14.12 8.76
CA VAL A 183 -32.17 13.63 7.38
C VAL A 183 -31.55 12.24 7.22
N PHE A 184 -30.49 11.93 7.97
CA PHE A 184 -29.79 10.66 7.87
C PHE A 184 -29.62 9.99 9.21
N SER A 185 -29.73 8.67 9.21
CA SER A 185 -29.21 7.82 10.29
C SER A 185 -27.76 7.45 9.98
N TYR A 186 -26.89 7.54 10.97
CA TYR A 186 -25.47 7.26 10.83
C TYR A 186 -25.06 6.10 11.73
N VAL A 187 -24.35 5.12 11.17
CA VAL A 187 -23.70 4.05 11.93
C VAL A 187 -22.20 4.11 11.70
N PHE A 188 -21.44 4.19 12.78
CA PHE A 188 -19.98 4.17 12.76
C PHE A 188 -19.51 2.78 13.20
N MET A 189 -18.90 2.05 12.28
CA MET A 189 -18.39 0.71 12.56
C MET A 189 -16.89 0.75 12.90
N HIS A 190 -16.51 0.07 13.99
CA HIS A 190 -15.12 -0.28 14.25
C HIS A 190 -14.77 -1.62 13.60
N TYR A 191 -13.56 -1.74 13.05
CA TYR A 191 -13.04 -3.03 12.61
C TYR A 191 -12.59 -3.87 13.81
N ARG A 192 -12.50 -5.18 13.60
CA ARG A 192 -11.86 -6.14 14.50
C ARG A 192 -10.49 -5.65 14.97
N ASP A 193 -10.20 -5.84 16.26
CA ASP A 193 -9.06 -5.32 17.00
C ASP A 193 -9.00 -3.77 17.17
N TYR A 194 -10.04 -3.03 16.76
CA TYR A 194 -10.13 -1.58 16.96
C TYR A 194 -11.30 -1.20 17.87
N GLY A 195 -11.13 -0.10 18.60
CA GLY A 195 -12.20 0.52 19.40
C GLY A 195 -12.90 -0.48 20.31
N SER A 196 -14.21 -0.61 20.13
CA SER A 196 -15.08 -1.55 20.87
C SER A 196 -14.93 -3.02 20.45
N MET A 197 -14.24 -3.32 19.35
CA MET A 197 -13.99 -4.68 18.85
C MET A 197 -12.56 -5.17 19.13
N ARG A 198 -11.84 -4.57 20.09
CA ARG A 198 -10.43 -4.91 20.43
C ARG A 198 -10.17 -6.38 20.75
N GLU A 199 -11.15 -7.06 21.35
CA GLU A 199 -11.06 -8.47 21.75
C GLU A 199 -11.60 -9.43 20.68
N THR A 200 -11.98 -8.90 19.50
CA THR A 200 -12.52 -9.69 18.40
C THR A 200 -11.44 -9.86 17.34
N HIS A 201 -10.79 -11.01 17.36
CA HIS A 201 -9.73 -11.34 16.41
C HIS A 201 -10.29 -11.88 15.07
N GLY A 202 -9.48 -11.83 14.01
CA GLY A 202 -9.90 -12.24 12.68
C GLY A 202 -8.75 -12.52 11.72
N ALA A 203 -9.09 -12.71 10.45
CA ALA A 203 -8.10 -12.80 9.36
C ALA A 203 -7.60 -11.41 8.90
N TYR A 204 -8.26 -10.34 9.33
CA TYR A 204 -7.98 -8.93 9.03
C TYR A 204 -7.94 -8.65 7.53
N THR A 205 -8.89 -9.24 6.79
CA THR A 205 -9.02 -9.07 5.35
C THR A 205 -10.11 -8.07 5.01
N ILE A 206 -10.04 -7.51 3.80
CA ILE A 206 -11.10 -6.63 3.28
C ILE A 206 -12.43 -7.39 3.14
N ASP A 207 -12.37 -8.69 2.82
CA ASP A 207 -13.56 -9.56 2.78
C ASP A 207 -14.22 -9.71 4.16
N GLU A 208 -13.42 -9.89 5.21
CA GLU A 208 -13.91 -9.99 6.58
C GLU A 208 -14.56 -8.68 7.04
N ILE A 209 -13.91 -7.54 6.76
CA ILE A 209 -14.48 -6.22 7.04
C ILE A 209 -15.82 -6.03 6.32
N ALA A 210 -15.90 -6.43 5.04
CA ALA A 210 -17.14 -6.31 4.27
C ALA A 210 -18.25 -7.20 4.82
N SER A 211 -17.92 -8.42 5.22
CA SER A 211 -18.86 -9.35 5.86
C SER A 211 -19.39 -8.81 7.19
N ASP A 212 -18.51 -8.27 8.04
CA ASP A 212 -18.90 -7.70 9.33
C ASP A 212 -19.80 -6.48 9.15
N ALA A 213 -19.53 -5.64 8.16
CA ALA A 213 -20.36 -4.47 7.84
C ALA A 213 -21.75 -4.85 7.35
N LEU A 214 -21.86 -5.90 6.52
CA LEU A 214 -23.15 -6.42 6.06
C LEU A 214 -23.93 -7.08 7.20
N ALA A 215 -23.27 -7.88 8.03
CA ALA A 215 -23.89 -8.48 9.22
C ALA A 215 -24.38 -7.42 10.20
N LEU A 216 -23.64 -6.32 10.35
CA LEU A 216 -24.06 -5.17 11.15
C LEU A 216 -25.29 -4.47 10.54
N ALA A 217 -25.29 -4.23 9.22
CA ALA A 217 -26.43 -3.63 8.54
C ALA A 217 -27.69 -4.48 8.70
N ASP A 218 -27.58 -5.80 8.50
CA ASP A 218 -28.67 -6.76 8.68
C ASP A 218 -29.16 -6.78 10.14
N GLY A 219 -28.24 -6.83 11.10
CA GLY A 219 -28.56 -6.82 12.53
C GLY A 219 -29.25 -5.53 13.01
N LEU A 220 -29.01 -4.41 12.32
CA LEU A 220 -29.66 -3.13 12.58
C LEU A 220 -30.91 -2.89 11.71
N GLY A 221 -31.25 -3.80 10.80
CA GLY A 221 -32.41 -3.68 9.92
C GLY A 221 -32.24 -2.68 8.76
N PHE A 222 -31.01 -2.36 8.36
CA PHE A 222 -30.74 -1.46 7.25
C PHE A 222 -30.75 -2.21 5.91
N HIS A 223 -31.91 -2.20 5.24
CA HIS A 223 -32.08 -2.87 3.93
C HIS A 223 -31.47 -2.10 2.76
N THR A 224 -31.30 -0.78 2.89
CA THR A 224 -30.63 0.08 1.90
C THR A 224 -29.79 1.13 2.58
N PHE A 225 -28.56 1.33 2.11
CA PHE A 225 -27.61 2.25 2.71
C PHE A 225 -26.60 2.82 1.71
N SER A 226 -26.00 3.96 2.04
CA SER A 226 -24.83 4.53 1.39
C SER A 226 -23.63 4.46 2.32
N LEU A 227 -22.45 4.24 1.73
CA LEU A 227 -21.22 3.96 2.46
C LEU A 227 -20.22 5.10 2.32
N ILE A 228 -19.59 5.48 3.42
CA ILE A 228 -18.47 6.42 3.43
C ILE A 228 -17.24 5.71 3.98
N GLY A 229 -16.16 5.73 3.22
CA GLY A 229 -14.90 5.09 3.58
C GLY A 229 -13.74 6.08 3.57
N HIS A 230 -13.05 6.21 4.71
CA HIS A 230 -11.82 6.99 4.81
C HIS A 230 -10.58 6.10 4.62
N SER A 231 -9.60 6.54 3.84
CA SER A 231 -8.33 5.84 3.59
C SER A 231 -8.55 4.37 3.16
N MET A 232 -8.07 3.41 3.95
CA MET A 232 -8.27 1.96 3.73
C MET A 232 -9.75 1.56 3.68
N GLY A 233 -10.62 2.28 4.41
CA GLY A 233 -12.08 2.07 4.36
C GLY A 233 -12.66 2.25 2.95
N GLY A 234 -11.98 2.99 2.06
CA GLY A 234 -12.37 3.07 0.66
C GLY A 234 -12.34 1.71 -0.06
N MET A 235 -11.41 0.81 0.30
CA MET A 235 -11.37 -0.55 -0.26
C MET A 235 -12.49 -1.43 0.32
N ALA A 236 -12.81 -1.24 1.61
CA ALA A 236 -13.88 -1.96 2.27
C ALA A 236 -15.25 -1.63 1.64
N ILE A 237 -15.55 -0.35 1.41
CA ILE A 237 -16.84 0.04 0.83
C ILE A 237 -17.00 -0.40 -0.63
N GLU A 238 -15.90 -0.44 -1.42
CA GLU A 238 -15.93 -1.06 -2.75
C GLU A 238 -16.31 -2.52 -2.64
N ARG A 239 -15.68 -3.23 -1.71
CA ARG A 239 -15.95 -4.64 -1.51
C ARG A 239 -17.40 -4.90 -1.08
N ILE A 240 -17.91 -4.12 -0.13
CA ILE A 240 -19.32 -4.21 0.30
C ILE A 240 -20.26 -3.94 -0.87
N ALA A 241 -20.01 -2.91 -1.68
CA ALA A 241 -20.82 -2.61 -2.85
C ALA A 241 -20.83 -3.76 -3.88
N THR A 242 -19.71 -4.50 -4.03
CA THR A 242 -19.68 -5.70 -4.88
C THR A 242 -20.45 -6.88 -4.31
N LEU A 243 -20.52 -7.02 -2.98
CA LEU A 243 -21.19 -8.13 -2.32
C LEU A 243 -22.69 -7.90 -2.14
N ALA A 244 -23.12 -6.64 -2.01
CA ALA A 244 -24.51 -6.25 -1.81
C ALA A 244 -24.94 -5.08 -2.74
N PRO A 245 -24.93 -5.28 -4.07
CA PRO A 245 -25.22 -4.22 -5.03
C PRO A 245 -26.66 -3.67 -4.93
N GLY A 246 -27.61 -4.48 -4.44
CA GLY A 246 -29.01 -4.06 -4.25
C GLY A 246 -29.26 -3.24 -2.96
N ALA A 247 -28.42 -3.42 -1.94
CA ALA A 247 -28.53 -2.68 -0.68
C ALA A 247 -27.73 -1.36 -0.73
N CYS A 248 -26.63 -1.32 -1.48
CA CYS A 248 -25.74 -0.15 -1.57
C CYS A 248 -26.23 0.89 -2.58
N GLN A 249 -26.78 2.01 -2.10
CA GLN A 249 -27.29 3.11 -2.93
C GLN A 249 -26.20 4.06 -3.43
N GLY A 250 -25.03 4.10 -2.76
CA GLY A 250 -23.95 5.00 -3.12
C GLY A 250 -22.70 4.81 -2.25
N THR A 251 -21.55 5.24 -2.78
CA THR A 251 -20.28 5.21 -2.04
C THR A 251 -19.55 6.55 -2.11
N CYS A 252 -18.93 6.97 -1.01
CA CYS A 252 -18.09 8.16 -0.93
C CYS A 252 -16.74 7.80 -0.31
N ARG A 253 -15.64 8.20 -0.96
CA ARG A 253 -14.27 7.93 -0.49
C ARG A 253 -13.60 9.21 -0.04
N LEU A 254 -13.04 9.18 1.16
CA LEU A 254 -12.27 10.28 1.73
C LEU A 254 -10.80 9.87 1.83
N SER A 255 -9.88 10.68 1.28
CA SER A 255 -8.43 10.47 1.42
C SER A 255 -7.95 9.06 1.01
N HIS A 256 -8.50 8.52 -0.09
CA HIS A 256 -8.28 7.13 -0.49
C HIS A 256 -6.80 6.84 -0.84
N ALA A 257 -6.18 5.94 -0.07
CA ALA A 257 -4.87 5.40 -0.37
C ALA A 257 -5.01 4.18 -1.28
N ALA A 258 -4.91 4.36 -2.60
CA ALA A 258 -5.00 3.26 -3.58
C ALA A 258 -3.82 2.26 -3.53
N LYS A 259 -3.01 2.23 -2.45
CA LYS A 259 -1.89 1.30 -2.25
C LYS A 259 -1.65 0.99 -0.77
N GLY A 260 -2.01 -0.23 -0.35
CA GLY A 260 -1.22 -1.10 0.54
C GLY A 260 -0.74 -0.60 1.91
N CYS A 261 -1.30 0.47 2.47
CA CYS A 261 -0.99 0.94 3.82
C CYS A 261 -2.12 0.57 4.80
N LEU A 262 -1.91 -0.50 5.56
CA LEU A 262 -2.60 -0.74 6.83
C LEU A 262 -1.89 0.07 7.91
N SER A 263 -2.44 1.23 8.25
CA SER A 263 -2.43 1.76 9.61
C SER A 263 -3.26 3.03 9.68
N VAL A 264 -3.85 3.22 10.86
CA VAL A 264 -4.67 4.33 11.35
C VAL A 264 -6.17 4.15 11.11
N ALA A 265 -6.87 4.07 12.26
CA ALA A 265 -8.30 3.90 12.43
C ALA A 265 -9.11 4.74 11.43
N CYS A 266 -10.07 4.10 10.77
CA CYS A 266 -10.99 4.77 9.86
C CYS A 266 -12.37 4.14 10.01
N GLU A 267 -13.27 4.91 10.63
CA GLU A 267 -14.70 4.63 10.71
C GLU A 267 -15.26 4.44 9.29
N ALA A 268 -15.98 3.34 9.08
CA ALA A 268 -16.90 3.24 7.96
C ALA A 268 -18.23 3.83 8.44
N ILE A 269 -18.77 4.79 7.69
CA ILE A 269 -20.08 5.38 7.98
C ILE A 269 -21.09 4.74 7.06
N VAL A 270 -22.06 4.03 7.64
CA VAL A 270 -23.24 3.57 6.92
C VAL A 270 -24.33 4.61 7.13
N THR A 271 -24.91 5.10 6.04
CA THR A 271 -25.96 6.12 6.04
C THR A 271 -27.20 5.58 5.35
N THR A 272 -28.39 5.88 5.84
CA THR A 272 -29.64 5.50 5.16
C THR A 272 -30.49 6.73 4.90
N ASP A 273 -31.13 6.76 3.72
CA ASP A 273 -32.08 7.80 3.37
C ASP A 273 -33.35 7.61 4.23
N SER A 274 -33.66 8.58 5.07
CA SER A 274 -34.71 8.41 6.07
C SER A 274 -36.08 8.74 5.48
N ARG A 275 -36.91 7.69 5.32
CA ARG A 275 -38.38 7.81 5.44
C ARG A 275 -39.02 6.80 6.38
N SER A 276 -38.25 5.88 6.97
CA SER A 276 -38.75 4.94 7.97
C SER A 276 -38.05 5.17 9.30
N GLY A 277 -38.79 5.67 10.28
CA GLY A 277 -38.31 6.07 11.60
C GLY A 277 -37.75 4.91 12.44
N LEU A 278 -36.47 4.61 12.24
CA LEU A 278 -35.67 3.85 13.20
C LEU A 278 -34.53 4.74 13.71
N ARG A 279 -34.67 5.24 14.95
CA ARG A 279 -33.59 5.88 15.69
C ARG A 279 -32.81 4.81 16.44
N VAL A 280 -31.58 4.53 16.02
CA VAL A 280 -30.60 3.83 16.85
C VAL A 280 -29.60 4.86 17.35
N THR A 281 -29.83 5.35 18.57
CA THR A 281 -28.82 6.06 19.37
C THR A 281 -27.96 5.02 20.08
N ALA A 282 -26.70 4.88 19.67
CA ALA A 282 -25.67 4.23 20.49
C ALA A 282 -24.69 5.32 20.95
N PRO A 283 -24.44 5.48 22.27
CA PRO A 283 -23.41 6.36 22.76
C PRO A 283 -22.03 5.79 22.39
N ILE A 284 -21.11 6.65 21.97
CA ILE A 284 -19.70 6.29 21.87
C ILE A 284 -19.23 6.03 23.30
N GLY A 285 -19.15 4.76 23.67
CA GLY A 285 -18.63 4.30 24.95
C GLY A 285 -19.61 3.53 25.84
N VAL A 286 -20.32 2.50 25.35
CA VAL A 286 -20.84 1.43 26.23
C VAL A 286 -20.76 0.07 25.53
N GLN A 287 -20.30 -0.92 26.29
CA GLN A 287 -20.14 -2.33 25.93
C GLN A 287 -21.38 -2.92 25.26
N SER A 288 -21.23 -3.51 24.07
CA SER A 288 -22.09 -4.59 23.60
C SER A 288 -21.21 -5.76 23.19
N ARG A 289 -21.06 -6.72 24.10
CA ARG A 289 -20.40 -8.00 23.85
C ARG A 289 -21.37 -8.85 23.03
N VAL A 290 -21.28 -8.78 21.70
CA VAL A 290 -21.92 -9.80 20.85
C VAL A 290 -20.99 -11.00 20.86
N GLN A 291 -21.28 -12.01 21.70
CA GLN A 291 -20.58 -13.28 21.61
C GLN A 291 -21.07 -14.05 20.37
N PRO A 292 -20.15 -14.66 19.59
CA PRO A 292 -20.49 -15.45 18.42
C PRO A 292 -20.82 -16.89 18.84
N ASP A 293 -21.95 -17.08 19.53
CA ASP A 293 -22.66 -18.37 19.55
C ASP A 293 -24.07 -18.13 20.14
N GLN A 294 -25.02 -19.01 19.81
CA GLN A 294 -26.46 -18.99 20.11
C GLN A 294 -27.34 -18.56 18.92
N ARG A 295 -27.40 -19.43 17.91
CA ARG A 295 -28.60 -19.61 17.07
C ARG A 295 -29.73 -20.22 17.93
N ALA A 296 -30.44 -19.43 18.73
CA ALA A 296 -31.79 -19.75 19.24
C ALA A 296 -32.33 -18.60 20.10
N GLY A 297 -33.61 -18.23 19.89
CA GLY A 297 -34.37 -17.48 20.90
C GLY A 297 -34.69 -16.01 20.60
N LEU A 298 -34.99 -15.66 19.35
CA LEU A 298 -35.57 -14.35 19.00
C LEU A 298 -37.09 -14.34 19.24
N ARG A 299 -37.56 -14.40 20.49
CA ARG A 299 -38.88 -13.87 20.90
C ARG A 299 -38.88 -13.52 22.39
N SER A 300 -39.41 -12.33 22.69
CA SER A 300 -39.76 -11.78 24.01
C SER A 300 -38.62 -11.12 24.79
N ARG A 301 -38.64 -9.79 24.86
CA ARG A 301 -39.23 -9.03 25.99
C ARG A 301 -39.01 -7.53 25.76
N ALA A 302 -40.11 -6.79 25.80
CA ALA A 302 -40.13 -5.35 25.89
C ALA A 302 -39.55 -4.90 27.24
N TRP A 303 -38.68 -3.89 27.26
CA TRP A 303 -38.49 -3.02 28.41
C TRP A 303 -38.18 -1.59 27.94
N THR A 304 -39.14 -0.71 28.24
CA THR A 304 -39.02 0.74 28.32
C THR A 304 -38.04 1.14 29.42
N TYR A 305 -37.32 2.25 29.24
CA TYR A 305 -36.67 2.97 30.34
C TYR A 305 -37.19 4.41 30.38
N THR A 306 -37.79 4.76 31.52
CA THR A 306 -37.92 6.14 32.00
C THR A 306 -36.64 6.53 32.73
N SER A 307 -36.13 7.71 32.36
CA SER A 307 -35.18 8.62 33.05
C SER A 307 -33.78 8.09 33.34
#